data_AF-A0A933E984-F1
#
_entry.id   AF-A0A933E984-F1
#
_cell.length_a   1.000
_cell.length_b   1.000
_cell.length_c   1.000
_cell.angle_alpha   90.00
_cell.angle_beta   90.00
_cell.angle_gamma   90.00
#
_symmetry.space_group_name_H-M   'P 1'
#
loop_
_entity.id
_entity.type
_entity.pdbx_description
1 polymer ?
#
loop_
_entity_poly.entity_id
_entity_poly.type
_entity_poly.pdbx_seq_one_letter_code
_entity_poly.pdbx_strand_id
1 'polypeptide(L)'
;MEFPLVPTILLWSVTLIGLSVLGYIVNLRCDALLYARTVNGIRKYFSELSRLSIDDLNRILALPRSIQFPLYVEPTYFVFVVITFALVGTAYFVAGCYFYWTANNWPLDVSFWLLVGFCPWAHLFLYAWLGNHREREYLHGYIVGIDIDGVLNEHREHFSKILEIRTGKKLDAKLITRIPVREIPGGDVSESDEHAVFNWPSYWRDMPVAPNASTIIRKLRNLLGYRIWIFTYRGWPQPETFPRTRADEYWRSWREVSRWAILEKWGIVRKIESRLGERGLPGLVGGRLIQKITKEWLRKYEFQYDNMIVERGNTHTADPLILTRNRFLTSKERKIRVFVEDDLNNAKKLADICGVVFLIDHPYNQLDSSQLPVNVIRVKSWQDIYDFLRRAF
;
A
#
# COMPACT_ATOMS: atom_id res chain seq x y z
N MET A 1 49.99 39.01 3.55
CA MET A 1 49.84 37.72 2.83
C MET A 1 48.47 37.73 2.20
N GLU A 2 48.39 37.72 0.87
CA GLU A 2 47.14 37.45 0.18
C GLU A 2 46.69 36.05 0.60
N PHE A 3 45.51 35.95 1.22
CA PHE A 3 44.96 34.70 1.71
C PHE A 3 44.92 33.67 0.56
N PRO A 4 45.18 32.37 0.81
CA PRO A 4 44.97 31.30 -0.18
C PRO A 4 43.47 31.04 -0.45
N LEU A 5 42.63 32.05 -0.25
CA LEU A 5 41.20 32.06 -0.47
C LEU A 5 40.87 31.76 -1.93
N VAL A 6 41.63 32.30 -2.87
CA VAL A 6 41.39 32.06 -4.31
C VAL A 6 41.57 30.58 -4.67
N PRO A 7 42.71 29.91 -4.37
CA PRO A 7 42.85 28.46 -4.54
C PRO A 7 41.75 27.65 -3.84
N THR A 8 41.41 27.98 -2.59
CA THR A 8 40.35 27.29 -1.85
C THR A 8 39.01 27.37 -2.56
N ILE A 9 38.59 28.58 -2.97
CA ILE A 9 37.32 28.79 -3.68
C ILE A 9 37.29 28.01 -4.99
N LEU A 10 38.38 28.03 -5.76
CA LEU A 10 38.46 27.31 -7.04
C LEU A 10 38.31 25.80 -6.83
N LEU A 11 39.02 25.23 -5.85
CA LEU A 11 38.96 23.79 -5.55
C LEU A 11 37.56 23.36 -5.08
N TRP A 12 36.94 24.12 -4.18
CA TRP A 12 35.57 23.84 -3.74
C TRP A 12 34.54 24.01 -4.87
N SER A 13 34.76 24.98 -5.77
CA SER A 13 33.91 25.16 -6.95
C SER A 13 33.98 23.94 -7.87
N VAL A 14 35.17 23.37 -8.08
CA VAL A 14 35.33 22.12 -8.85
C VAL A 14 34.57 20.97 -8.20
N THR A 15 34.63 20.80 -6.88
CA THR A 15 33.84 19.79 -6.16
C THR A 15 32.33 20.00 -6.36
N LEU A 16 31.83 21.24 -6.23
CA LEU A 16 30.41 21.56 -6.38
C LEU A 16 29.91 21.31 -7.81
N ILE A 17 30.70 21.70 -8.82
CA ILE A 17 30.42 21.42 -10.23
C ILE A 17 30.40 19.90 -10.45
N GLY A 18 31.37 19.16 -9.91
CA GLY A 18 31.42 17.70 -10.00
C GLY A 18 30.17 17.02 -9.43
N LEU A 19 29.71 17.45 -8.25
CA LEU A 19 28.47 16.95 -7.63
C LEU A 19 27.23 17.25 -8.50
N SER A 20 27.18 18.45 -9.10
CA SER A 20 26.08 18.86 -9.98
C SER A 20 26.05 18.04 -11.28
N VAL A 21 27.23 17.81 -11.88
CA VAL A 21 27.40 16.94 -13.06
C VAL A 21 27.01 15.50 -12.73
N LEU A 22 27.37 14.98 -11.55
CA LEU A 22 26.90 13.68 -11.10
C LEU A 22 25.36 13.64 -11.04
N GLY A 23 24.73 14.64 -10.43
CA GLY A 23 23.27 14.74 -10.39
C GLY A 23 22.62 14.68 -11.78
N TYR A 24 23.19 15.40 -12.75
CA TYR A 24 22.75 15.36 -14.15
C TYR A 24 22.93 13.96 -14.79
N ILE A 25 24.08 13.33 -14.60
CA ILE A 25 24.37 11.99 -15.14
C ILE A 25 23.44 10.93 -14.51
N VAL A 26 23.20 11.00 -13.20
CA VAL A 26 22.22 10.14 -12.51
C VAL A 26 20.84 10.31 -13.13
N ASN A 27 20.43 11.56 -13.42
CA ASN A 27 19.14 11.84 -14.03
C ASN A 27 19.03 11.28 -15.46
N LEU A 28 20.03 11.49 -16.30
CA LEU A 28 20.09 10.90 -17.66
C LEU A 28 20.03 9.37 -17.61
N ARG A 29 20.75 8.76 -16.67
CA ARG A 29 20.70 7.30 -16.46
C ARG A 29 19.29 6.87 -16.09
N CYS A 30 18.61 7.59 -15.18
CA CYS A 30 17.22 7.29 -14.84
C CYS A 30 16.32 7.32 -16.07
N ASP A 31 16.41 8.36 -16.91
CA ASP A 31 15.57 8.44 -18.11
C ASP A 31 15.86 7.28 -19.10
N ALA A 32 17.12 6.86 -19.24
CA ALA A 32 17.47 5.68 -20.02
C ALA A 32 16.90 4.37 -19.44
N LEU A 33 16.89 4.22 -18.11
CA LEU A 33 16.28 3.07 -17.43
C LEU A 33 14.76 3.05 -17.60
N LEU A 34 14.11 4.22 -17.54
CA LEU A 34 12.68 4.36 -17.81
C LEU A 34 12.33 3.92 -19.23
N TYR A 35 13.13 4.35 -20.20
CA TYR A 35 12.99 3.92 -21.59
C TYR A 35 13.13 2.40 -21.71
N ALA A 36 14.16 1.81 -21.10
CA ALA A 36 14.37 0.36 -21.11
C ALA A 36 13.17 -0.41 -20.50
N ARG A 37 12.62 0.07 -19.38
CA ARG A 37 11.41 -0.49 -18.75
C ARG A 37 10.19 -0.43 -19.68
N THR A 38 10.03 0.69 -20.38
CA THR A 38 8.94 0.88 -21.36
C THR A 38 9.06 -0.11 -22.51
N VAL A 39 10.25 -0.27 -23.08
CA VAL A 39 10.53 -1.27 -24.12
C VAL A 39 10.30 -2.70 -23.61
N ASN A 40 10.68 -3.00 -22.37
CA ASN A 40 10.40 -4.30 -21.75
C ASN A 40 8.89 -4.56 -21.61
N GLY A 41 8.10 -3.52 -21.30
CA GLY A 41 6.63 -3.59 -21.26
C GLY A 41 6.02 -3.91 -22.62
N ILE A 42 6.47 -3.22 -23.66
CA ILE A 42 6.04 -3.49 -25.05
C ILE A 42 6.39 -4.93 -25.45
N ARG A 43 7.61 -5.38 -25.15
CA ARG A 43 8.05 -6.77 -25.43
C ARG A 43 7.18 -7.78 -24.69
N LYS A 44 6.88 -7.52 -23.42
CA LYS A 44 6.00 -8.37 -22.62
C LYS A 44 4.61 -8.48 -23.26
N TYR A 45 4.01 -7.35 -23.61
CA TYR A 45 2.70 -7.28 -24.27
C TYR A 45 2.63 -8.17 -25.53
N PHE A 46 3.58 -8.00 -26.46
CA PHE A 46 3.59 -8.80 -27.69
C PHE A 46 3.94 -10.27 -27.45
N SER A 47 4.80 -10.57 -26.46
CA SER A 47 5.11 -11.96 -26.09
C SER A 47 3.90 -12.71 -25.53
N GLU A 48 3.01 -12.01 -24.83
CA GLU A 48 1.77 -12.60 -24.30
C GLU A 48 0.71 -12.76 -25.40
N LEU A 49 0.74 -11.92 -26.44
CA LEU A 49 -0.19 -12.01 -27.58
C LEU A 49 0.20 -13.09 -28.59
N SER A 50 1.49 -13.43 -28.72
CA SER A 50 2.02 -14.28 -29.80
C SER A 50 1.55 -15.74 -29.77
N ARG A 51 0.93 -16.20 -28.67
CA ARG A 51 0.53 -17.60 -28.42
C ARG A 51 1.69 -18.61 -28.51
N LEU A 52 2.94 -18.15 -28.57
CA LEU A 52 4.12 -19.01 -28.62
C LEU A 52 4.33 -19.73 -27.28
N SER A 53 4.94 -20.91 -27.34
CA SER A 53 5.35 -21.62 -26.13
C SER A 53 6.42 -20.82 -25.37
N ILE A 54 6.54 -21.03 -24.06
CA ILE A 54 7.55 -20.35 -23.24
C ILE A 54 8.97 -20.67 -23.74
N ASP A 55 9.20 -21.89 -24.22
CA ASP A 55 10.51 -22.31 -24.74
C ASP A 55 10.86 -21.59 -26.04
N ASP A 56 9.90 -21.45 -26.96
CA ASP A 56 10.10 -20.69 -28.20
C ASP A 56 10.34 -19.20 -27.90
N LEU A 57 9.59 -18.63 -26.95
CA LEU A 57 9.81 -17.26 -26.49
C LEU A 57 11.19 -17.08 -25.87
N ASN A 58 11.65 -18.01 -25.03
CA ASN A 58 12.98 -17.94 -24.42
C ASN A 58 14.11 -18.10 -25.43
N ARG A 59 13.88 -18.83 -26.53
CA ARG A 59 14.85 -18.96 -27.64
C ARG A 59 14.95 -17.68 -28.47
N ILE A 60 13.84 -16.97 -28.66
CA ILE A 60 13.78 -15.77 -29.51
C ILE A 60 14.14 -14.50 -28.73
N LEU A 61 13.79 -14.43 -27.44
CA LEU A 61 13.94 -13.23 -26.63
C LEU A 61 15.22 -13.28 -25.78
N ALA A 62 16.22 -12.50 -26.17
CA ALA A 62 17.46 -12.34 -25.40
C ALA A 62 17.36 -11.36 -24.22
N LEU A 63 16.34 -10.49 -24.21
CA LEU A 63 16.23 -9.37 -23.27
C LEU A 63 15.10 -9.54 -22.24
N PRO A 64 15.22 -8.94 -21.03
CA PRO A 64 14.21 -9.04 -19.98
C PRO A 64 12.81 -8.59 -20.42
N ARG A 65 11.77 -9.14 -19.78
CA ARG A 65 10.36 -8.75 -20.02
C ARG A 65 9.74 -7.99 -18.86
N SER A 66 10.41 -7.95 -17.70
CA SER A 66 9.84 -7.29 -16.54
C SER A 66 9.91 -5.78 -16.70
N ILE A 67 8.78 -5.11 -16.52
CA ILE A 67 8.69 -3.63 -16.48
C ILE A 67 9.31 -3.04 -15.21
N GLN A 68 9.58 -3.88 -14.20
CA GLN A 68 10.23 -3.46 -12.95
C GLN A 68 11.75 -3.50 -13.04
N PHE A 69 12.30 -4.08 -14.11
CA PHE A 69 13.74 -4.16 -14.33
C PHE A 69 14.13 -3.38 -15.60
N PRO A 70 15.29 -2.72 -15.59
CA PRO A 70 16.29 -2.60 -14.49
C PRO A 70 15.86 -1.64 -13.35
N LEU A 71 16.38 -1.84 -12.13
CA LEU A 71 16.15 -0.93 -10.98
C LEU A 71 16.86 0.42 -11.19
N TYR A 72 16.29 1.53 -10.67
CA TYR A 72 16.96 2.85 -10.76
C TYR A 72 18.25 2.92 -9.93
N VAL A 73 18.32 2.18 -8.83
CA VAL A 73 19.52 2.03 -8.01
C VAL A 73 20.18 0.70 -8.34
N GLU A 74 21.29 0.76 -9.05
CA GLU A 74 22.09 -0.37 -9.48
C GLU A 74 23.45 -0.37 -8.76
N PRO A 75 23.65 -1.20 -7.72
CA PRO A 75 24.87 -1.20 -6.94
C PRO A 75 26.07 -1.82 -7.67
N THR A 76 25.82 -2.64 -8.70
CA THR A 76 26.86 -3.44 -9.37
C THR A 76 27.55 -2.73 -10.52
N TYR A 77 26.89 -1.78 -11.17
CA TYR A 77 27.46 -1.12 -12.37
C TYR A 77 27.59 0.37 -12.15
N PHE A 78 26.47 1.06 -11.90
CA PHE A 78 26.46 2.51 -11.87
C PHE A 78 27.06 3.10 -10.58
N VAL A 79 27.08 2.34 -9.48
CA VAL A 79 27.74 2.77 -8.23
C VAL A 79 29.23 3.05 -8.43
N PHE A 80 29.91 2.34 -9.33
CA PHE A 80 31.31 2.61 -9.62
C PHE A 80 31.52 4.00 -10.21
N VAL A 81 30.63 4.46 -11.09
CA VAL A 81 30.64 5.83 -11.62
C VAL A 81 30.46 6.83 -10.47
N VAL A 82 29.50 6.60 -9.59
CA VAL A 82 29.25 7.45 -8.41
C VAL A 82 30.47 7.50 -7.49
N ILE A 83 31.12 6.35 -7.23
CA ILE A 83 32.35 6.27 -6.42
C ILE A 83 33.49 7.04 -7.09
N THR A 84 33.66 6.95 -8.41
CA THR A 84 34.68 7.74 -9.12
C THR A 84 34.47 9.24 -8.95
N PHE A 85 33.23 9.72 -9.12
CA PHE A 85 32.89 11.13 -8.85
C PHE A 85 33.16 11.50 -7.39
N ALA A 86 32.78 10.64 -6.45
CA ALA A 86 33.00 10.85 -5.03
C ALA A 86 34.49 10.94 -4.69
N LEU A 87 35.34 10.04 -5.22
CA LEU A 87 36.78 10.04 -4.98
C LEU A 87 37.45 11.31 -5.52
N VAL A 88 37.17 11.66 -6.78
CA VAL A 88 37.73 12.87 -7.42
C VAL A 88 37.25 14.13 -6.70
N GLY A 89 35.93 14.24 -6.46
CA GLY A 89 35.34 15.37 -5.75
C GLY A 89 35.89 15.53 -4.33
N THR A 90 36.11 14.41 -3.63
CA THR A 90 36.72 14.41 -2.29
C THR A 90 38.17 14.84 -2.31
N ALA A 91 38.96 14.45 -3.32
CA ALA A 91 40.35 14.91 -3.45
C ALA A 91 40.42 16.45 -3.59
N TYR A 92 39.61 17.04 -4.47
CA TYR A 92 39.51 18.49 -4.62
C TYR A 92 39.01 19.17 -3.33
N PHE A 93 38.02 18.58 -2.68
CA PHE A 93 37.45 19.11 -1.44
C PHE A 93 38.47 19.12 -0.29
N VAL A 94 39.18 18.00 -0.10
CA VAL A 94 40.27 17.87 0.89
C VAL A 94 41.36 18.89 0.63
N ALA A 95 41.80 19.06 -0.62
CA ALA A 95 42.80 20.05 -0.98
C ALA A 95 42.34 21.48 -0.62
N GLY A 96 41.10 21.84 -0.97
CA GLY A 96 40.52 23.14 -0.64
C GLY A 96 40.43 23.38 0.87
N CYS A 97 39.94 22.37 1.61
CA CYS A 97 39.88 22.40 3.08
C CYS A 97 41.26 22.51 3.71
N TYR A 98 42.26 21.78 3.19
CA TYR A 98 43.63 21.80 3.68
C TYR A 98 44.27 23.19 3.50
N PHE A 99 44.15 23.79 2.32
CA PHE A 99 44.62 25.17 2.08
C PHE A 99 43.95 26.15 3.04
N TYR A 100 42.65 26.02 3.26
CA TYR A 100 41.92 26.87 4.19
C TYR A 100 42.36 26.68 5.64
N TRP A 101 42.50 25.43 6.10
CA TRP A 101 42.90 25.10 7.48
C TRP A 101 44.31 25.61 7.80
N THR A 102 45.26 25.33 6.90
CA THR A 102 46.66 25.74 7.06
C THR A 102 46.82 27.26 7.03
N ALA A 103 46.07 27.97 6.18
CA ALA A 103 46.06 29.43 6.14
C ALA A 103 45.65 30.07 7.47
N ASN A 104 44.73 29.41 8.19
CA ASN A 104 44.22 29.87 9.47
C ASN A 104 44.99 29.31 10.67
N ASN A 105 46.06 28.54 10.44
CA ASN A 105 46.83 27.84 11.47
C ASN A 105 45.97 26.93 12.37
N TRP A 106 44.90 26.34 11.83
CA TRP A 106 44.07 25.40 12.56
C TRP A 106 44.67 23.99 12.54
N PRO A 107 44.52 23.19 13.62
CA PRO A 107 45.00 21.82 13.65
C PRO A 107 44.12 20.90 12.77
N LEU A 108 44.73 19.89 12.13
CA LEU A 108 44.03 18.84 11.38
C LEU A 108 43.41 17.79 12.32
N ASP A 109 42.48 18.24 13.15
CA ASP A 109 41.83 17.45 14.18
C ASP A 109 40.63 16.65 13.64
N VAL A 110 39.83 16.11 14.56
CA VAL A 110 38.62 15.33 14.24
C VAL A 110 37.62 16.15 13.41
N SER A 111 37.51 17.46 13.64
CA SER A 111 36.55 18.31 12.92
C SER A 111 36.90 18.43 11.44
N PHE A 112 38.19 18.53 11.10
CA PHE A 112 38.67 18.50 9.72
C PHE A 112 38.27 17.20 9.01
N TRP A 113 38.54 16.05 9.65
CA TRP A 113 38.24 14.75 9.06
C TRP A 113 36.74 14.45 8.96
N LEU A 114 35.92 14.94 9.90
CA LEU A 114 34.46 14.86 9.80
C LEU A 114 33.94 15.68 8.61
N LEU A 115 34.45 16.89 8.41
CA LEU A 115 34.08 17.74 7.27
C LEU A 115 34.47 17.07 5.95
N VAL A 116 35.70 16.55 5.84
CA VAL A 116 36.17 15.79 4.67
C VAL A 116 35.30 14.55 4.42
N GLY A 117 34.96 13.82 5.48
CA GLY A 117 34.12 12.62 5.41
C GLY A 117 32.73 12.89 4.84
N PHE A 118 32.19 14.10 4.97
CA PHE A 118 30.88 14.46 4.43
C PHE A 118 30.82 14.41 2.90
N CYS A 119 31.90 14.79 2.21
CA CYS A 119 31.92 14.89 0.74
C CYS A 119 31.55 13.57 0.00
N PRO A 120 32.16 12.41 0.28
CA PRO A 120 31.77 11.17 -0.39
C PRO A 120 30.34 10.74 -0.03
N TRP A 121 29.90 10.98 1.22
CA TRP A 121 28.52 10.71 1.63
C TRP A 121 27.51 11.56 0.86
N ALA A 122 27.82 12.82 0.56
CA ALA A 122 26.94 13.68 -0.23
C ALA A 122 26.71 13.13 -1.65
N HIS A 123 27.72 12.57 -2.30
CA HIS A 123 27.60 11.95 -3.64
C HIS A 123 26.74 10.68 -3.59
N LEU A 124 27.01 9.79 -2.62
CA LEU A 124 26.24 8.55 -2.43
C LEU A 124 24.78 8.85 -2.06
N PHE A 125 24.57 9.83 -1.19
CA PHE A 125 23.24 10.29 -0.79
C PHE A 125 22.48 10.87 -1.99
N LEU A 126 23.10 11.73 -2.79
CA LEU A 126 22.48 12.30 -3.99
C LEU A 126 22.01 11.20 -4.96
N TYR A 127 22.87 10.21 -5.23
CA TYR A 127 22.51 9.06 -6.06
C TYR A 127 21.35 8.26 -5.46
N ALA A 128 21.44 7.88 -4.19
CA ALA A 128 20.40 7.12 -3.52
C ALA A 128 19.09 7.90 -3.46
N TRP A 129 19.13 9.20 -3.22
CA TRP A 129 17.95 10.07 -3.16
C TRP A 129 17.27 10.19 -4.51
N LEU A 130 18.01 10.57 -5.58
CA LEU A 130 17.46 10.69 -6.93
C LEU A 130 16.92 9.36 -7.45
N GLY A 131 17.67 8.26 -7.27
CA GLY A 131 17.25 6.93 -7.69
C GLY A 131 15.99 6.46 -6.97
N ASN A 132 15.91 6.64 -5.64
CA ASN A 132 14.72 6.29 -4.87
C ASN A 132 13.53 7.20 -5.18
N HIS A 133 13.75 8.49 -5.41
CA HIS A 133 12.70 9.43 -5.82
C HIS A 133 12.10 9.01 -7.16
N ARG A 134 12.94 8.67 -8.15
CA ARG A 134 12.47 8.16 -9.44
C ARG A 134 11.72 6.83 -9.32
N GLU A 135 12.19 5.91 -8.47
CA GLU A 135 11.54 4.61 -8.26
C GLU A 135 10.19 4.72 -7.53
N ARG A 136 10.07 5.64 -6.56
CA ARG A 136 8.91 5.68 -5.65
C ARG A 136 7.89 6.77 -5.97
N GLU A 137 8.36 7.93 -6.44
CA GLU A 137 7.52 9.13 -6.53
C GLU A 137 7.21 9.54 -7.97
N TYR A 138 8.15 9.35 -8.89
CA TYR A 138 8.02 9.77 -10.29
C TYR A 138 7.11 8.83 -11.09
N LEU A 139 7.31 7.52 -10.94
CA LEU A 139 6.35 6.54 -11.43
C LEU A 139 5.17 6.52 -10.46
N HIS A 140 4.06 7.19 -10.81
CA HIS A 140 2.81 7.08 -10.04
C HIS A 140 2.57 5.62 -9.69
N GLY A 141 2.33 5.36 -8.40
CA GLY A 141 2.41 4.01 -7.87
C GLY A 141 1.57 3.05 -8.69
N TYR A 142 2.22 2.02 -9.24
CA TYR A 142 1.53 0.80 -9.66
C TYR A 142 1.02 0.12 -8.39
N ILE A 143 0.10 0.75 -7.66
CA ILE A 143 -0.54 0.22 -6.48
C ILE A 143 -2.03 0.18 -6.77
N VAL A 144 -2.63 -0.98 -6.57
CA VAL A 144 -4.08 -1.16 -6.49
C VAL A 144 -4.44 -1.30 -5.02
N GLY A 145 -5.19 -0.33 -4.50
CA GLY A 145 -5.87 -0.45 -3.21
C GLY A 145 -7.14 -1.28 -3.38
N ILE A 146 -7.39 -2.23 -2.49
CA ILE A 146 -8.53 -3.14 -2.59
C ILE A 146 -9.18 -3.24 -1.21
N ASP A 147 -10.45 -2.86 -1.09
CA ASP A 147 -11.25 -3.20 0.09
C ASP A 147 -11.52 -4.72 0.14
N ILE A 148 -11.86 -5.28 1.31
CA ILE A 148 -12.16 -6.70 1.44
C ILE A 148 -13.67 -6.96 1.30
N ASP A 149 -14.48 -6.27 2.07
CA ASP A 149 -15.83 -6.71 2.38
C ASP A 149 -16.77 -6.22 1.27
N GLY A 150 -17.35 -7.15 0.49
CA GLY A 150 -18.13 -6.80 -0.70
C GLY A 150 -17.29 -6.61 -1.96
N VAL A 151 -15.96 -6.66 -1.84
CA VAL A 151 -15.04 -6.56 -2.97
C VAL A 151 -14.33 -7.89 -3.24
N LEU A 152 -13.76 -8.52 -2.21
CA LEU A 152 -13.08 -9.82 -2.31
C LEU A 152 -13.97 -11.00 -1.95
N ASN A 153 -15.13 -10.73 -1.35
CA ASN A 153 -16.03 -11.73 -0.81
C ASN A 153 -17.49 -11.42 -1.11
N GLU A 154 -18.34 -12.45 -0.99
CA GLU A 154 -19.79 -12.33 -1.08
C GLU A 154 -20.36 -12.06 0.32
N HIS A 155 -20.11 -10.86 0.87
CA HIS A 155 -20.44 -10.55 2.27
C HIS A 155 -21.95 -10.63 2.55
N ARG A 156 -22.80 -10.39 1.56
CA ARG A 156 -24.26 -10.24 1.75
C ARG A 156 -24.89 -11.60 2.00
N GLU A 157 -24.54 -12.55 1.15
CA GLU A 157 -24.91 -13.96 1.23
C GLU A 157 -24.44 -14.57 2.55
N HIS A 158 -23.20 -14.24 2.95
CA HIS A 158 -22.65 -14.73 4.21
C HIS A 158 -23.31 -14.10 5.43
N PHE A 159 -23.59 -12.79 5.38
CA PHE A 159 -24.34 -12.09 6.43
C PHE A 159 -25.71 -12.73 6.64
N SER A 160 -26.49 -12.90 5.58
CA SER A 160 -27.81 -13.55 5.64
C SER A 160 -27.76 -14.95 6.23
N LYS A 161 -26.76 -15.75 5.84
CA LYS A 161 -26.57 -17.11 6.37
C LYS A 161 -26.26 -17.11 7.87
N ILE A 162 -25.34 -16.26 8.31
CA ILE A 162 -24.98 -16.19 9.73
C ILE A 162 -26.14 -15.58 10.54
N LEU A 163 -26.87 -14.61 9.99
CA LEU A 163 -28.07 -14.03 10.61
C LEU A 163 -29.10 -15.11 10.93
N GLU A 164 -29.45 -15.97 9.97
CA GLU A 164 -30.40 -17.07 10.17
C GLU A 164 -29.90 -18.04 11.25
N ILE A 165 -28.62 -18.41 11.22
CA ILE A 165 -28.04 -19.33 12.21
C ILE A 165 -28.05 -18.72 13.63
N ARG A 166 -27.79 -17.42 13.75
CA ARG A 166 -27.59 -16.77 15.06
C ARG A 166 -28.89 -16.26 15.69
N THR A 167 -29.85 -15.85 14.86
CA THR A 167 -31.05 -15.12 15.29
C THR A 167 -32.35 -15.81 14.86
N GLY A 168 -32.29 -16.76 13.92
CA GLY A 168 -33.47 -17.37 13.29
C GLY A 168 -34.13 -16.50 12.23
N LYS A 169 -33.69 -15.24 12.06
CA LYS A 169 -34.24 -14.31 11.07
C LYS A 169 -33.68 -14.59 9.69
N LYS A 170 -34.55 -14.63 8.69
CA LYS A 170 -34.17 -14.80 7.28
C LYS A 170 -34.18 -13.44 6.58
N LEU A 171 -33.10 -13.15 5.87
CA LEU A 171 -32.98 -11.96 5.02
C LEU A 171 -32.40 -12.40 3.68
N ASP A 172 -33.09 -12.14 2.57
CA ASP A 172 -32.50 -12.36 1.25
C ASP A 172 -31.37 -11.33 1.02
N ALA A 173 -30.19 -11.83 0.67
CA ALA A 173 -29.00 -11.01 0.37
C ALA A 173 -29.26 -9.96 -0.72
N LYS A 174 -30.20 -10.20 -1.63
CA LYS A 174 -30.61 -9.25 -2.68
C LYS A 174 -31.38 -8.05 -2.13
N LEU A 175 -32.02 -8.19 -0.97
CA LEU A 175 -32.78 -7.12 -0.31
C LEU A 175 -31.89 -6.20 0.54
N ILE A 176 -30.60 -6.52 0.68
CA ILE A 176 -29.62 -5.67 1.38
C ILE A 176 -29.30 -4.46 0.50
N THR A 177 -30.14 -3.43 0.65
CA THR A 177 -30.09 -2.17 -0.11
C THR A 177 -29.50 -1.01 0.70
N ARG A 178 -29.12 -1.23 1.96
CA ARG A 178 -28.42 -0.25 2.80
C ARG A 178 -27.41 -0.96 3.70
N ILE A 179 -26.34 -0.25 4.00
CA ILE A 179 -25.36 -0.61 5.02
C ILE A 179 -25.26 0.61 5.96
N PRO A 180 -25.48 0.43 7.28
CA PRO A 180 -25.75 -0.83 7.97
C PRO A 180 -27.11 -1.46 7.61
N VAL A 181 -27.21 -2.79 7.74
CA VAL A 181 -28.37 -3.61 7.33
C VAL A 181 -29.62 -3.26 8.13
N ARG A 182 -29.46 -2.86 9.40
CA ARG A 182 -30.57 -2.38 10.25
C ARG A 182 -31.30 -1.15 9.71
N GLU A 183 -30.70 -0.42 8.78
CA GLU A 183 -31.30 0.79 8.18
C GLU A 183 -32.16 0.48 6.94
N ILE A 184 -32.28 -0.79 6.53
CA ILE A 184 -33.14 -1.20 5.42
C ILE A 184 -34.61 -0.91 5.79
N PRO A 185 -35.33 -0.10 5.00
CA PRO A 185 -36.73 0.20 5.27
C PRO A 185 -37.60 -1.07 5.28
N GLY A 186 -38.33 -1.28 6.38
CA GLY A 186 -39.18 -2.46 6.57
C GLY A 186 -38.42 -3.76 6.86
N GLY A 187 -37.10 -3.71 7.07
CA GLY A 187 -36.31 -4.86 7.51
C GLY A 187 -36.55 -5.21 8.99
N ASP A 188 -36.55 -6.50 9.32
CA ASP A 188 -36.63 -7.01 10.70
C ASP A 188 -35.24 -7.21 11.34
N VAL A 189 -34.20 -6.53 10.86
CA VAL A 189 -32.84 -6.68 11.43
C VAL A 189 -32.57 -5.57 12.43
N SER A 190 -32.38 -5.92 13.69
CA SER A 190 -31.98 -4.98 14.74
C SER A 190 -30.46 -4.81 14.80
N GLU A 191 -29.99 -3.76 15.47
CA GLU A 191 -28.56 -3.59 15.80
C GLU A 191 -28.00 -4.79 16.59
N SER A 192 -28.78 -5.35 17.51
CA SER A 192 -28.35 -6.56 18.25
C SER A 192 -28.19 -7.79 17.35
N ASP A 193 -28.97 -7.87 16.27
CA ASP A 193 -28.84 -8.96 15.29
C ASP A 193 -27.56 -8.80 14.47
N GLU A 194 -27.23 -7.58 14.03
CA GLU A 194 -25.96 -7.28 13.36
C GLU A 194 -24.77 -7.61 14.27
N HIS A 195 -24.82 -7.20 15.53
CA HIS A 195 -23.80 -7.53 16.52
C HIS A 195 -23.71 -9.05 16.72
N ALA A 196 -24.83 -9.78 16.73
CA ALA A 196 -24.81 -11.23 16.85
C ALA A 196 -24.09 -11.90 15.66
N VAL A 197 -24.18 -11.33 14.47
CA VAL A 197 -23.48 -11.78 13.24
C VAL A 197 -22.00 -11.41 13.27
N PHE A 198 -21.66 -10.13 13.38
CA PHE A 198 -20.28 -9.66 13.25
C PHE A 198 -19.37 -10.05 14.41
N ASN A 199 -19.91 -10.26 15.61
CA ASN A 199 -19.14 -10.82 16.71
C ASN A 199 -18.87 -12.32 16.57
N TRP A 200 -19.44 -12.99 15.58
CA TRP A 200 -19.24 -14.42 15.42
C TRP A 200 -18.01 -14.72 14.55
N PRO A 201 -17.00 -15.46 15.04
CA PRO A 201 -15.72 -15.63 14.33
C PRO A 201 -15.84 -16.25 12.94
N SER A 202 -16.80 -17.16 12.74
CA SER A 202 -17.00 -17.81 11.43
C SER A 202 -17.51 -16.82 10.38
N TYR A 203 -18.08 -15.68 10.79
CA TYR A 203 -18.36 -14.60 9.86
C TYR A 203 -17.08 -14.20 9.13
N TRP A 204 -15.99 -13.94 9.85
CA TRP A 204 -14.71 -13.49 9.26
C TRP A 204 -13.86 -14.60 8.64
N ARG A 205 -13.89 -15.80 9.21
CA ARG A 205 -13.05 -16.92 8.78
C ARG A 205 -13.57 -17.64 7.54
N ASP A 206 -14.89 -17.67 7.39
CA ASP A 206 -15.55 -18.55 6.43
C ASP A 206 -16.28 -17.78 5.33
N MET A 207 -15.92 -16.51 5.10
CA MET A 207 -16.52 -15.72 4.03
C MET A 207 -16.27 -16.40 2.67
N PRO A 208 -17.31 -16.57 1.85
CA PRO A 208 -17.18 -17.01 0.46
C PRO A 208 -16.43 -15.95 -0.36
N VAL A 209 -15.60 -16.42 -1.30
CA VAL A 209 -14.79 -15.55 -2.17
C VAL A 209 -15.60 -15.08 -3.37
N ALA A 210 -15.43 -13.82 -3.75
CA ALA A 210 -16.02 -13.29 -4.98
C ALA A 210 -15.44 -14.00 -6.21
N PRO A 211 -16.27 -14.38 -7.21
CA PRO A 211 -15.83 -15.13 -8.38
C PRO A 211 -14.60 -14.52 -9.07
N ASN A 212 -13.60 -15.37 -9.32
CA ASN A 212 -12.34 -15.04 -9.98
C ASN A 212 -11.44 -13.98 -9.31
N ALA A 213 -11.82 -13.42 -8.14
CA ALA A 213 -11.07 -12.34 -7.51
C ALA A 213 -9.58 -12.66 -7.30
N SER A 214 -9.26 -13.80 -6.71
CA SER A 214 -7.87 -14.20 -6.43
C SER A 214 -7.06 -14.42 -7.71
N THR A 215 -7.68 -14.98 -8.75
CA THR A 215 -7.05 -15.20 -10.07
C THR A 215 -6.78 -13.89 -10.78
N ILE A 216 -7.74 -12.95 -10.76
CA ILE A 216 -7.56 -11.64 -11.38
C ILE A 216 -6.51 -10.82 -10.63
N ILE A 217 -6.53 -10.78 -9.31
CA ILE A 217 -5.52 -10.07 -8.52
C ILE A 217 -4.11 -10.60 -8.82
N ARG A 218 -3.97 -11.93 -8.95
CA ARG A 218 -2.73 -12.56 -9.40
C ARG A 218 -2.31 -12.09 -10.80
N LYS A 219 -3.24 -11.94 -11.74
CA LYS A 219 -2.97 -11.39 -13.08
C LYS A 219 -2.59 -9.90 -13.02
N LEU A 220 -3.29 -9.08 -12.24
CA LEU A 220 -2.96 -7.67 -12.05
C LEU A 220 -1.53 -7.51 -11.51
N ARG A 221 -1.15 -8.36 -10.56
CA ARG A 221 0.20 -8.39 -10.00
C ARG A 221 1.26 -8.87 -11.00
N ASN A 222 1.05 -10.04 -11.58
CA ASN A 222 2.10 -10.71 -12.36
C ASN A 222 2.18 -10.21 -13.82
N LEU A 223 1.05 -9.90 -14.44
CA LEU A 223 0.98 -9.46 -15.84
C LEU A 223 1.06 -7.93 -15.94
N LEU A 224 0.28 -7.21 -15.16
CA LEU A 224 0.27 -5.73 -15.22
C LEU A 224 1.29 -5.07 -14.26
N GLY A 225 1.94 -5.84 -13.39
CA GLY A 225 3.01 -5.35 -12.52
C GLY A 225 2.53 -4.48 -11.34
N TYR A 226 1.23 -4.53 -11.02
CA TYR A 226 0.68 -3.81 -9.87
C TYR A 226 1.12 -4.43 -8.55
N ARG A 227 1.47 -3.58 -7.59
CA ARG A 227 1.52 -3.92 -6.17
C ARG A 227 0.10 -3.91 -5.62
N ILE A 228 -0.23 -4.93 -4.83
CA ILE A 228 -1.58 -5.13 -4.32
C ILE A 228 -1.59 -4.79 -2.84
N TRP A 229 -2.39 -3.78 -2.48
CA TRP A 229 -2.56 -3.31 -1.10
C TRP A 229 -4.00 -3.55 -0.67
N ILE A 230 -4.16 -4.38 0.35
CA ILE A 230 -5.48 -4.71 0.89
C ILE A 230 -5.79 -3.78 2.05
N PHE A 231 -6.98 -3.20 2.05
CA PHE A 231 -7.52 -2.35 3.09
C PHE A 231 -8.73 -3.02 3.73
N THR A 232 -8.86 -2.88 5.05
CA THR A 232 -10.06 -3.36 5.74
C THR A 232 -10.22 -2.63 7.06
N TYR A 233 -11.46 -2.31 7.41
CA TYR A 233 -11.82 -1.80 8.72
C TYR A 233 -12.60 -2.88 9.48
N ARG A 234 -11.99 -3.43 10.53
CA ARG A 234 -12.62 -4.48 11.34
C ARG A 234 -12.40 -4.21 12.82
N GLY A 235 -13.41 -3.62 13.46
CA GLY A 235 -13.42 -3.34 14.90
C GLY A 235 -13.91 -4.51 15.75
N TRP A 236 -13.68 -5.77 15.33
CA TRP A 236 -14.28 -6.97 15.93
C TRP A 236 -13.24 -7.90 16.55
N PRO A 237 -13.59 -8.67 17.60
CA PRO A 237 -14.88 -8.64 18.31
C PRO A 237 -15.10 -7.37 19.14
N GLN A 238 -16.36 -7.07 19.46
CA GLN A 238 -16.80 -6.02 20.38
C GLN A 238 -17.50 -6.65 21.60
N PRO A 239 -16.77 -7.11 22.62
CA PRO A 239 -17.33 -7.90 23.71
C PRO A 239 -18.45 -7.21 24.50
N GLU A 240 -18.42 -5.88 24.56
CA GLU A 240 -19.46 -5.03 25.16
C GLU A 240 -20.82 -5.17 24.47
N THR A 241 -20.84 -5.58 23.21
CA THR A 241 -22.06 -5.81 22.42
C THR A 241 -22.55 -7.25 22.46
N PHE A 242 -21.85 -8.16 23.17
CA PHE A 242 -22.29 -9.55 23.28
C PHE A 242 -23.63 -9.63 24.03
N PRO A 243 -24.57 -10.48 23.58
CA PRO A 243 -25.74 -10.81 24.39
C PRO A 243 -25.28 -11.38 25.74
N ARG A 244 -25.71 -10.78 26.86
CA ARG A 244 -25.25 -11.17 28.21
C ARG A 244 -25.42 -12.66 28.48
N THR A 245 -26.50 -13.26 27.97
CA THR A 245 -26.82 -14.69 28.10
C THR A 245 -25.91 -15.61 27.28
N ARG A 246 -25.21 -15.07 26.27
CA ARG A 246 -24.38 -15.85 25.32
C ARG A 246 -22.91 -15.45 25.30
N ALA A 247 -22.47 -14.50 26.12
CA ALA A 247 -21.09 -13.99 26.08
C ALA A 247 -20.02 -15.10 26.18
N ASP A 248 -20.24 -16.11 27.01
CA ASP A 248 -19.31 -17.26 27.13
C ASP A 248 -19.29 -18.17 25.91
N GLU A 249 -20.39 -18.25 25.16
CA GLU A 249 -20.46 -18.95 23.87
C GLU A 249 -19.59 -18.23 22.83
N TYR A 250 -19.73 -16.90 22.72
CA TYR A 250 -18.90 -16.08 21.82
C TYR A 250 -17.42 -16.23 22.16
N TRP A 251 -17.04 -16.12 23.44
CA TRP A 251 -15.64 -16.30 23.84
C TRP A 251 -15.11 -17.72 23.65
N ARG A 252 -15.96 -18.75 23.72
CA ARG A 252 -15.55 -20.12 23.36
C ARG A 252 -15.25 -20.20 21.87
N SER A 253 -16.14 -19.67 21.01
CA SER A 253 -15.93 -19.66 19.56
C SER A 253 -14.66 -18.90 19.14
N TRP A 254 -14.37 -17.73 19.74
CA TRP A 254 -13.14 -16.98 19.43
C TRP A 254 -11.88 -17.70 19.90
N ARG A 255 -11.94 -18.43 21.01
CA ARG A 255 -10.82 -19.26 21.51
C ARG A 255 -10.48 -20.40 20.57
N GLU A 256 -11.48 -20.99 19.94
CA GLU A 256 -11.29 -22.05 18.93
C GLU A 256 -10.57 -21.53 17.68
N VAL A 257 -10.81 -20.26 17.31
CA VAL A 257 -10.11 -19.64 16.17
C VAL A 257 -8.71 -19.15 16.54
N SER A 258 -8.51 -18.63 17.75
CA SER A 258 -7.21 -18.12 18.17
C SER A 258 -7.03 -18.15 19.68
N ARG A 259 -5.91 -18.73 20.13
CA ARG A 259 -5.49 -18.68 21.55
C ARG A 259 -5.31 -17.25 22.08
N TRP A 260 -5.03 -16.28 21.19
CA TRP A 260 -4.86 -14.87 21.55
C TRP A 260 -6.18 -14.18 21.95
N ALA A 261 -7.33 -14.76 21.62
CA ALA A 261 -8.63 -14.22 22.04
C ALA A 261 -8.78 -14.16 23.57
N ILE A 262 -8.03 -14.99 24.32
CA ILE A 262 -8.02 -14.95 25.79
C ILE A 262 -7.50 -13.61 26.31
N LEU A 263 -6.51 -13.02 25.65
CA LEU A 263 -5.95 -11.73 26.09
C LEU A 263 -6.94 -10.59 25.87
N GLU A 264 -7.76 -10.63 24.82
CA GLU A 264 -8.81 -9.64 24.58
C GLU A 264 -9.96 -9.73 25.60
N LYS A 265 -10.19 -10.92 26.17
CA LYS A 265 -11.14 -11.09 27.28
C LYS A 265 -10.73 -10.27 28.50
N TRP A 266 -9.44 -10.07 28.72
CA TRP A 266 -8.94 -9.40 29.92
C TRP A 266 -9.24 -7.90 29.87
N GLY A 267 -10.08 -7.42 30.80
CA GLY A 267 -10.48 -6.01 30.86
C GLY A 267 -9.31 -5.03 30.99
N ILE A 268 -8.18 -5.47 31.56
CA ILE A 268 -6.95 -4.67 31.65
C ILE A 268 -6.36 -4.42 30.25
N VAL A 269 -6.28 -5.45 29.41
CA VAL A 269 -5.78 -5.31 28.03
C VAL A 269 -6.66 -4.32 27.28
N ARG A 270 -7.99 -4.45 27.36
CA ARG A 270 -8.92 -3.49 26.73
C ARG A 270 -8.77 -2.06 27.24
N LYS A 271 -8.60 -1.86 28.55
CA LYS A 271 -8.33 -0.52 29.12
C LYS A 271 -7.01 0.05 28.61
N ILE A 272 -5.97 -0.77 28.50
CA ILE A 272 -4.68 -0.37 27.93
C ILE A 272 -4.88 -0.01 26.45
N GLU A 273 -5.59 -0.82 25.68
CA GLU A 273 -5.84 -0.56 24.26
C GLU A 273 -6.68 0.70 24.03
N SER A 274 -7.71 0.94 24.86
CA SER A 274 -8.48 2.19 24.84
C SER A 274 -7.57 3.39 25.09
N ARG A 275 -6.73 3.33 26.14
CA ARG A 275 -5.78 4.41 26.46
C ARG A 275 -4.70 4.60 25.40
N LEU A 276 -4.24 3.51 24.77
CA LEU A 276 -3.31 3.58 23.64
C LEU A 276 -4.00 4.21 22.43
N GLY A 277 -5.26 3.84 22.16
CA GLY A 277 -6.09 4.42 21.11
C GLY A 277 -6.34 5.91 21.30
N GLU A 278 -6.67 6.34 22.53
CA GLU A 278 -6.80 7.76 22.92
C GLU A 278 -5.49 8.54 22.69
N ARG A 279 -4.33 7.87 22.76
CA ARG A 279 -3.00 8.44 22.49
C ARG A 279 -2.52 8.19 21.04
N GLY A 280 -3.35 7.58 20.20
CA GLY A 280 -3.02 7.15 18.83
C GLY A 280 -1.85 6.17 18.72
N LEU A 281 -1.50 5.49 19.82
CA LEU A 281 -0.50 4.43 19.82
C LEU A 281 -1.12 3.12 19.33
N PRO A 282 -0.31 2.23 18.72
CA PRO A 282 -0.84 0.97 18.23
C PRO A 282 -1.30 0.05 19.35
N GLY A 283 -2.56 -0.39 19.26
CA GLY A 283 -3.10 -1.46 20.12
C GLY A 283 -2.20 -2.70 20.06
N LEU A 284 -1.98 -3.29 21.23
CA LEU A 284 -1.01 -4.38 21.41
C LEU A 284 -1.56 -5.74 20.97
N VAL A 285 -2.89 -5.93 21.03
CA VAL A 285 -3.55 -7.24 20.97
C VAL A 285 -4.77 -7.24 20.03
N GLY A 286 -5.75 -6.36 20.21
CA GLY A 286 -7.07 -6.35 19.54
C GLY A 286 -6.99 -6.33 18.00
N GLY A 287 -6.07 -5.53 17.46
CA GLY A 287 -5.85 -5.51 16.01
C GLY A 287 -5.21 -6.80 15.48
N ARG A 288 -4.49 -7.55 16.31
CA ARG A 288 -3.72 -8.73 15.87
C ARG A 288 -4.60 -9.94 15.62
N LEU A 289 -5.68 -10.12 16.38
CA LEU A 289 -6.58 -11.25 16.21
C LEU A 289 -7.27 -11.21 14.85
N ILE A 290 -7.96 -10.10 14.56
CA ILE A 290 -8.68 -9.95 13.29
C ILE A 290 -7.72 -9.86 12.10
N GLN A 291 -6.55 -9.23 12.28
CA GLN A 291 -5.51 -9.22 11.27
C GLN A 291 -5.02 -10.64 10.96
N LYS A 292 -4.82 -11.48 11.98
CA LYS A 292 -4.39 -12.86 11.81
C LYS A 292 -5.45 -13.68 11.06
N ILE A 293 -6.71 -13.61 11.48
CA ILE A 293 -7.82 -14.31 10.81
C ILE A 293 -7.95 -13.86 9.35
N THR A 294 -7.84 -12.56 9.10
CA THR A 294 -7.91 -12.01 7.74
C THR A 294 -6.75 -12.51 6.88
N LYS A 295 -5.51 -12.55 7.41
CA LYS A 295 -4.36 -13.13 6.70
C LYS A 295 -4.53 -14.63 6.43
N GLU A 296 -5.09 -15.37 7.37
CA GLU A 296 -5.39 -16.79 7.20
C GLU A 296 -6.45 -17.02 6.13
N TRP A 297 -7.51 -16.19 6.11
CA TRP A 297 -8.53 -16.18 5.07
C TRP A 297 -7.93 -15.88 3.69
N LEU A 298 -7.14 -14.82 3.57
CA LEU A 298 -6.45 -14.45 2.32
C LEU A 298 -5.53 -15.58 1.83
N ARG A 299 -4.80 -16.23 2.74
CA ARG A 299 -3.93 -17.37 2.40
C ARG A 299 -4.73 -18.59 1.97
N LYS A 300 -5.82 -18.92 2.67
CA LYS A 300 -6.71 -20.06 2.36
C LYS A 300 -7.23 -19.98 0.92
N TYR A 301 -7.50 -18.77 0.44
CA TYR A 301 -8.04 -18.53 -0.90
C TYR A 301 -6.99 -18.01 -1.90
N GLU A 302 -5.71 -18.18 -1.58
CA GLU A 302 -4.58 -17.89 -2.45
C GLU A 302 -4.51 -16.45 -3.00
N PHE A 303 -4.99 -15.47 -2.22
CA PHE A 303 -4.83 -14.07 -2.56
C PHE A 303 -3.37 -13.66 -2.41
N GLN A 304 -2.78 -13.15 -3.49
CA GLN A 304 -1.45 -12.58 -3.48
C GLN A 304 -1.53 -11.08 -3.23
N TYR A 305 -0.85 -10.60 -2.20
CA TYR A 305 -0.79 -9.19 -1.86
C TYR A 305 0.60 -8.81 -1.34
N ASP A 306 0.95 -7.53 -1.48
CA ASP A 306 2.25 -6.99 -1.05
C ASP A 306 2.14 -6.28 0.29
N ASN A 307 0.95 -5.74 0.62
CA ASN A 307 0.69 -5.13 1.92
C ASN A 307 -0.76 -5.32 2.35
N MET A 308 -1.01 -5.37 3.65
CA MET A 308 -2.35 -5.40 4.23
C MET A 308 -2.45 -4.40 5.38
N ILE A 309 -3.46 -3.56 5.30
CA ILE A 309 -3.68 -2.43 6.20
C ILE A 309 -5.02 -2.62 6.88
N VAL A 310 -4.97 -2.87 8.20
CA VAL A 310 -6.14 -2.81 9.05
C VAL A 310 -6.30 -1.36 9.51
N GLU A 311 -7.39 -0.74 9.06
CA GLU A 311 -7.70 0.65 9.30
C GLU A 311 -8.10 0.90 10.75
N ARG A 312 -7.95 2.15 11.18
CA ARG A 312 -8.32 2.61 12.52
C ARG A 312 -8.94 3.99 12.48
N GLY A 313 -9.89 4.22 13.37
CA GLY A 313 -10.65 5.46 13.46
C GLY A 313 -11.92 5.40 12.62
N ASN A 314 -12.54 6.56 12.42
CA ASN A 314 -13.76 6.67 11.64
C ASN A 314 -13.43 6.53 10.14
N THR A 315 -14.00 5.52 9.49
CA THR A 315 -13.88 5.26 8.04
C THR A 315 -14.52 6.36 7.20
N HIS A 316 -15.31 7.25 7.79
CA HIS A 316 -16.06 8.26 7.07
C HIS A 316 -15.51 9.69 7.23
N THR A 317 -14.52 9.93 8.08
CA THR A 317 -13.91 11.26 8.22
C THR A 317 -12.44 11.27 7.81
N ALA A 318 -12.06 12.22 6.96
CA ALA A 318 -10.68 12.60 6.76
C ALA A 318 -10.26 13.48 7.95
N ASP A 319 -10.21 12.91 9.15
CA ASP A 319 -9.75 13.64 10.33
C ASP A 319 -8.24 13.88 10.18
N PRO A 320 -7.78 15.16 10.07
CA PRO A 320 -6.37 15.50 9.89
C PRO A 320 -5.52 15.23 11.15
N LEU A 321 -6.13 14.85 12.27
CA LEU A 321 -5.37 14.40 13.42
C LEU A 321 -4.58 13.13 13.04
N ILE A 322 -3.25 13.21 13.22
CA ILE A 322 -2.16 12.28 12.86
C ILE A 322 -2.39 10.81 13.30
N LEU A 323 -3.47 10.52 14.02
CA LEU A 323 -3.75 9.26 14.70
C LEU A 323 -4.66 8.31 13.90
N THR A 324 -5.22 8.74 12.76
CA THR A 324 -6.07 7.87 11.94
C THR A 324 -5.26 7.20 10.82
N ARG A 325 -5.24 5.87 10.81
CA ARG A 325 -4.70 5.08 9.69
C ARG A 325 -5.89 4.63 8.85
N ASN A 326 -6.28 5.44 7.87
CA ASN A 326 -7.37 5.12 6.95
C ASN A 326 -6.88 5.00 5.50
N ARG A 327 -7.73 4.44 4.64
CA ARG A 327 -7.46 4.26 3.21
C ARG A 327 -7.23 5.57 2.48
N PHE A 328 -7.87 6.67 2.86
CA PHE A 328 -7.72 7.96 2.17
C PHE A 328 -6.33 8.56 2.36
N LEU A 329 -5.88 8.69 3.62
CA LEU A 329 -4.55 9.22 3.95
C LEU A 329 -3.46 8.33 3.36
N THR A 330 -3.61 7.01 3.53
CA THR A 330 -2.66 6.05 2.96
C THR A 330 -2.63 6.14 1.43
N SER A 331 -3.78 6.26 0.77
CA SER A 331 -3.86 6.37 -0.69
C SER A 331 -3.18 7.64 -1.18
N LYS A 332 -3.36 8.77 -0.48
CA LYS A 332 -2.72 10.04 -0.79
C LYS A 332 -1.20 9.99 -0.60
N GLU A 333 -0.74 9.56 0.58
CA GLU A 333 0.70 9.45 0.90
C GLU A 333 1.44 8.50 -0.04
N ARG A 334 0.80 7.40 -0.41
CA ARG A 334 1.41 6.35 -1.24
C ARG A 334 1.10 6.51 -2.73
N LYS A 335 0.39 7.58 -3.09
CA LYS A 335 -0.04 7.90 -4.47
C LYS A 335 -0.68 6.66 -5.14
N ILE A 336 -1.64 6.03 -4.45
CA ILE A 336 -2.36 4.86 -4.98
C ILE A 336 -3.12 5.29 -6.22
N ARG A 337 -2.83 4.64 -7.35
CA ARG A 337 -3.38 5.02 -8.65
C ARG A 337 -4.78 4.46 -8.87
N VAL A 338 -4.99 3.22 -8.48
CA VAL A 338 -6.24 2.49 -8.71
C VAL A 338 -6.78 2.03 -7.36
N PHE A 339 -8.07 2.19 -7.12
CA PHE A 339 -8.73 1.63 -5.94
C PHE A 339 -9.95 0.80 -6.34
N VAL A 340 -10.23 -0.29 -5.62
CA VAL A 340 -11.45 -1.11 -5.76
C VAL A 340 -12.22 -1.06 -4.45
N GLU A 341 -13.47 -0.61 -4.53
CA GLU A 341 -14.32 -0.24 -3.41
C GLU A 341 -15.76 -0.71 -3.67
N ASP A 342 -16.53 -0.99 -2.63
CA ASP A 342 -17.97 -1.29 -2.72
C ASP A 342 -18.84 -0.18 -2.11
N ASP A 343 -18.33 0.57 -1.13
CA ASP A 343 -19.05 1.71 -0.53
C ASP A 343 -19.02 2.95 -1.44
N LEU A 344 -20.20 3.48 -1.75
CA LEU A 344 -20.36 4.63 -2.65
C LEU A 344 -19.69 5.90 -2.13
N ASN A 345 -19.79 6.16 -0.82
CA ASN A 345 -19.26 7.38 -0.22
C ASN A 345 -17.73 7.35 -0.16
N ASN A 346 -17.16 6.19 0.15
CA ASN A 346 -15.72 5.96 0.12
C ASN A 346 -15.19 6.06 -1.32
N ALA A 347 -15.90 5.49 -2.30
CA ALA A 347 -15.51 5.59 -3.70
C ALA A 347 -15.49 7.05 -4.19
N LYS A 348 -16.50 7.85 -3.83
CA LYS A 348 -16.54 9.29 -4.13
C LYS A 348 -15.35 10.04 -3.52
N LYS A 349 -14.99 9.76 -2.26
CA LYS A 349 -13.82 10.38 -1.59
C LYS A 349 -12.49 9.94 -2.19
N LEU A 350 -12.38 8.66 -2.56
CA LEU A 350 -11.19 8.12 -3.23
C LEU A 350 -11.02 8.70 -4.63
N ALA A 351 -12.09 9.15 -5.28
CA ALA A 351 -12.03 9.78 -6.60
C ALA A 351 -11.18 11.06 -6.62
N ASP A 352 -11.14 11.80 -5.51
CA ASP A 352 -10.30 13.01 -5.38
C ASP A 352 -8.81 12.69 -5.17
N ILE A 353 -8.47 11.42 -4.91
CA ILE A 353 -7.14 10.97 -4.50
C ILE A 353 -6.51 10.05 -5.56
N CYS A 354 -7.30 9.13 -6.09
CA CYS A 354 -6.88 8.07 -7.00
C CYS A 354 -7.17 8.46 -8.45
N GLY A 355 -6.37 7.93 -9.37
CA GLY A 355 -6.57 8.14 -10.80
C GLY A 355 -7.84 7.45 -11.31
N VAL A 356 -8.12 6.24 -10.85
CA VAL A 356 -9.34 5.47 -11.18
C VAL A 356 -9.84 4.77 -9.92
N VAL A 357 -11.14 4.80 -9.68
CA VAL A 357 -11.79 4.04 -8.61
C VAL A 357 -12.84 3.11 -9.24
N PHE A 358 -12.71 1.81 -9.01
CA PHE A 358 -13.69 0.83 -9.41
C PHE A 358 -14.70 0.60 -8.28
N LEU A 359 -15.96 0.90 -8.55
CA LEU A 359 -17.07 0.65 -7.63
C LEU A 359 -17.72 -0.70 -7.98
N ILE A 360 -17.53 -1.73 -7.16
CA ILE A 360 -18.20 -3.02 -7.35
C ILE A 360 -19.71 -2.83 -7.19
N ASP A 361 -20.48 -3.24 -8.19
CA ASP A 361 -21.92 -3.01 -8.24
C ASP A 361 -22.67 -3.88 -7.23
N HIS A 362 -23.32 -3.25 -6.24
CA HIS A 362 -24.16 -3.91 -5.24
C HIS A 362 -25.49 -3.18 -5.07
N PRO A 363 -26.57 -3.83 -4.62
CA PRO A 363 -27.86 -3.17 -4.44
C PRO A 363 -27.79 -1.95 -3.52
N TYR A 364 -26.95 -1.97 -2.48
CA TYR A 364 -26.83 -0.88 -1.52
C TYR A 364 -26.10 0.36 -2.02
N ASN A 365 -25.36 0.27 -3.13
CA ASN A 365 -24.65 1.40 -3.71
C ASN A 365 -25.31 1.90 -5.01
N GLN A 366 -26.55 1.47 -5.29
CA GLN A 366 -27.36 1.89 -6.46
C GLN A 366 -28.42 2.94 -6.13
N LEU A 367 -28.83 3.08 -4.86
CA LEU A 367 -29.96 3.94 -4.46
C LEU A 367 -29.69 5.44 -4.67
N ASP A 368 -28.44 5.86 -4.53
CA ASP A 368 -28.02 7.24 -4.75
C ASP A 368 -27.18 7.31 -6.03
N SER A 369 -27.86 7.18 -7.17
CA SER A 369 -27.26 7.32 -8.51
C SER A 369 -26.98 8.78 -8.90
N SER A 370 -26.82 9.67 -7.91
CA SER A 370 -26.21 10.98 -8.13
C SER A 370 -24.96 10.83 -9.00
N GLN A 371 -24.73 11.82 -9.87
CA GLN A 371 -23.64 11.78 -10.86
C GLN A 371 -22.33 11.33 -10.18
N LEU A 372 -21.87 10.12 -10.54
CA LEU A 372 -20.59 9.62 -10.08
C LEU A 372 -19.48 10.52 -10.63
N PRO A 373 -18.39 10.76 -9.87
CA PRO A 373 -17.20 11.39 -10.43
C PRO A 373 -16.74 10.63 -11.68
N VAL A 374 -16.22 11.35 -12.67
CA VAL A 374 -15.88 10.79 -14.00
C VAL A 374 -14.89 9.61 -13.92
N ASN A 375 -14.03 9.59 -12.91
CA ASN A 375 -13.04 8.55 -12.66
C ASN A 375 -13.53 7.44 -11.71
N VAL A 376 -14.80 7.45 -11.29
CA VAL A 376 -15.44 6.33 -10.58
C VAL A 376 -16.20 5.47 -11.59
N ILE A 377 -15.70 4.26 -11.81
CA ILE A 377 -16.20 3.32 -12.81
C ILE A 377 -16.92 2.18 -12.10
N ARG A 378 -18.23 2.11 -12.29
CA ARG A 378 -19.03 0.98 -11.79
C ARG A 378 -18.74 -0.28 -12.61
N VAL A 379 -18.44 -1.38 -11.92
CA VAL A 379 -18.09 -2.66 -12.52
C VAL A 379 -18.89 -3.78 -11.86
N LYS A 380 -19.23 -4.83 -12.59
CA LYS A 380 -20.02 -5.96 -12.06
C LYS A 380 -19.14 -7.09 -11.56
N SER A 381 -17.89 -7.15 -12.02
CA SER A 381 -16.99 -8.25 -11.72
C SER A 381 -15.52 -7.82 -11.75
N TRP A 382 -14.67 -8.66 -11.14
CA TRP A 382 -13.21 -8.54 -11.26
C TRP A 382 -12.71 -8.65 -12.71
N GLN A 383 -13.45 -9.35 -13.58
CA GLN A 383 -13.08 -9.47 -14.99
C GLN A 383 -13.20 -8.11 -15.71
N ASP A 384 -14.23 -7.33 -15.39
CA ASP A 384 -14.41 -5.97 -15.95
C ASP A 384 -13.23 -5.06 -15.58
N ILE A 385 -12.76 -5.14 -14.34
CA ILE A 385 -11.59 -4.39 -13.83
C ILE A 385 -10.34 -4.76 -14.64
N TYR A 386 -10.10 -6.07 -14.82
CA TYR A 386 -8.95 -6.55 -15.59
C TYR A 386 -9.00 -6.08 -17.03
N ASP A 387 -10.15 -6.22 -17.69
CA ASP A 387 -10.30 -5.85 -19.10
C ASP A 387 -10.24 -4.33 -19.32
N PHE A 388 -10.65 -3.53 -18.32
CA PHE A 388 -10.45 -2.09 -18.34
C PHE A 388 -8.97 -1.74 -18.21
N LEU A 389 -8.29 -2.25 -17.18
CA LEU A 389 -6.88 -1.93 -16.92
C LEU A 389 -5.94 -2.41 -18.02
N ARG A 390 -6.26 -3.54 -18.68
CA ARG A 390 -5.52 -4.06 -19.84
C ARG A 390 -5.71 -3.25 -21.12
N ARG A 391 -6.81 -2.51 -21.23
CA ARG A 391 -7.06 -1.62 -22.38
C ARG A 391 -6.46 -0.24 -22.17
N ALA A 392 -6.46 0.23 -20.93
CA ALA A 392 -5.93 1.54 -20.57
C ALA A 392 -4.40 1.60 -20.52
N PHE A 393 -3.72 0.45 -20.34
CA PHE A 393 -2.26 0.30 -20.19
C PHE A 393 -1.78 -0.94 -20.92
#